data_AF-A0A3L7W3V7-F1
#
_entry.id   AF-A0A3L7W3V7-F1
#
_cell.length_a   1.000
_cell.length_b   1.000
_cell.length_c   1.000
_cell.angle_alpha   90.00
_cell.angle_beta   90.00
_cell.angle_gamma   90.00
#
_symmetry.space_group_name_H-M   'P 1'
#
loop_
_entity.id
_entity.type
_entity.pdbx_description
1 polymer ?
#
loop_
_entity_poly.entity_id
_entity_poly.type
_entity_poly.pdbx_seq_one_letter_code
_entity_poly.pdbx_strand_id
1 'polypeptide(L)'
;MSPATSQPIHSAVSLRGQGSPSSTSTSSRSRSPARPEHVSAQGGSTSARVIVDLHCHTNASFDSLSNPLAVVRAAATRGITHLAITDHDRVDGAQRARDARVPGITVLVGSEVRTREGDLIALFIEQPITAGLPVREAIAAIREQGGLVGVPHPFDGWRSSLLADSADEELLAHVDWIEGWNARLVAPGGNQRAAELAAAQGIPAVASSDAHTILEVGGAATAMSGDLSTPAGLRTALRGDREMIMGRGSLVARFITPVAKVVNAARNNRRIPAGSRFGEPR
;
A
#
# COMPACT_ATOMS: atom_id res chain seq x y z
N MET A 1 -39.80 -9.69 -27.62
CA MET A 1 -38.46 -9.33 -28.12
C MET A 1 -37.46 -10.04 -27.24
N SER A 2 -36.74 -11.01 -27.81
CA SER A 2 -35.82 -11.92 -27.11
C SER A 2 -34.63 -11.19 -26.49
N PRO A 3 -34.03 -11.71 -25.40
CA PRO A 3 -32.94 -11.07 -24.68
C PRO A 3 -31.58 -11.45 -25.30
N ALA A 4 -30.68 -10.47 -25.41
CA ALA A 4 -29.29 -10.72 -25.79
C ALA A 4 -28.42 -10.76 -24.54
N THR A 5 -28.01 -11.97 -24.18
CA THR A 5 -26.91 -12.27 -23.26
C THR A 5 -25.61 -12.29 -24.06
N SER A 6 -24.56 -11.57 -23.65
CA SER A 6 -23.20 -12.09 -23.83
C SER A 6 -22.14 -11.39 -22.98
N GLN A 7 -21.20 -12.24 -22.59
CA GLN A 7 -20.09 -12.13 -21.66
C GLN A 7 -18.82 -11.54 -22.34
N PRO A 8 -17.72 -11.31 -21.59
CA PRO A 8 -16.73 -10.29 -21.91
C PRO A 8 -15.59 -10.74 -22.82
N ILE A 9 -14.95 -9.72 -23.38
CA ILE A 9 -13.77 -9.76 -24.25
C ILE A 9 -12.48 -10.06 -23.47
N HIS A 10 -11.86 -11.20 -23.76
CA HIS A 10 -10.42 -11.41 -23.56
C HIS A 10 -9.79 -11.60 -24.96
N SER A 11 -8.91 -10.68 -25.35
CA SER A 11 -8.09 -10.81 -26.55
C SER A 11 -6.63 -10.57 -26.19
N ALA A 12 -5.86 -11.66 -26.13
CA ALA A 12 -4.42 -11.64 -26.31
C ALA A 12 -4.14 -12.34 -27.64
N VAL A 13 -3.66 -11.57 -28.63
CA VAL A 13 -3.26 -12.05 -29.95
C VAL A 13 -1.74 -12.15 -29.98
N SER A 14 -1.22 -13.33 -30.30
CA SER A 14 0.14 -13.51 -30.79
C SER A 14 0.09 -14.35 -32.08
N LEU A 15 0.77 -13.87 -33.11
CA LEU A 15 0.70 -14.34 -34.50
C LEU A 15 2.00 -15.07 -34.91
N ARG A 16 1.81 -16.02 -35.85
CA ARG A 16 2.78 -16.75 -36.70
C ARG A 16 3.37 -18.03 -36.07
N GLY A 17 3.55 -19.12 -36.81
CA GLY A 17 3.45 -19.33 -38.25
C GLY A 17 3.30 -20.82 -38.61
N GLN A 18 2.86 -21.05 -39.84
CA GLN A 18 2.52 -22.36 -40.42
C GLN A 18 3.76 -23.17 -40.83
N GLY A 19 3.61 -24.50 -40.82
CA GLY A 19 4.48 -25.43 -41.54
C GLY A 19 4.01 -26.88 -41.40
N SER A 20 3.51 -27.45 -42.50
CA SER A 20 3.19 -28.87 -42.71
C SER A 20 3.51 -29.20 -44.18
N PRO A 21 3.52 -30.47 -44.63
CA PRO A 21 4.11 -31.69 -44.07
C PRO A 21 4.97 -32.46 -45.13
N SER A 22 5.61 -33.58 -44.78
CA SER A 22 5.73 -34.77 -45.67
C SER A 22 6.51 -35.95 -45.05
N SER A 23 6.09 -37.14 -45.50
CA SER A 23 6.50 -38.54 -45.28
C SER A 23 7.90 -38.89 -45.87
N THR A 24 8.59 -40.04 -45.71
CA THR A 24 8.28 -41.45 -45.37
C THR A 24 9.58 -42.25 -45.12
N SER A 25 9.49 -43.31 -44.30
CA SER A 25 10.17 -44.64 -44.30
C SER A 25 11.69 -44.88 -44.11
N THR A 26 11.97 -45.66 -43.04
CA THR A 26 12.88 -46.84 -42.89
C THR A 26 14.41 -46.73 -43.08
N SER A 27 15.18 -47.00 -42.02
CA SER A 27 15.86 -48.31 -41.82
C SER A 27 16.55 -48.42 -40.45
N SER A 28 16.72 -49.66 -40.00
CA SER A 28 17.27 -50.14 -38.74
C SER A 28 18.75 -49.84 -38.50
N ARG A 29 19.13 -49.54 -37.24
CA ARG A 29 20.29 -50.14 -36.54
C ARG A 29 20.31 -49.77 -35.06
N SER A 30 20.61 -50.77 -34.25
CA SER A 30 20.74 -50.77 -32.80
C SER A 30 21.80 -49.79 -32.27
N ARG A 31 21.43 -48.96 -31.29
CA ARG A 31 22.36 -48.31 -30.34
C ARG A 31 21.70 -48.19 -28.96
N SER A 32 22.50 -48.47 -27.94
CA SER A 32 22.21 -48.52 -26.51
C SER A 32 21.46 -47.29 -25.97
N PRO A 33 20.71 -47.40 -24.85
CA PRO A 33 19.96 -46.27 -24.31
C PRO A 33 20.93 -45.24 -23.71
N ALA A 34 21.05 -44.10 -24.37
CA ALA A 34 21.64 -42.90 -23.79
C ALA A 34 20.72 -42.40 -22.68
N ARG A 35 21.31 -42.06 -21.53
CA ARG A 35 20.67 -41.36 -20.41
C ARG A 35 19.90 -40.14 -20.94
N PRO A 36 18.70 -39.83 -20.42
CA PRO A 36 18.04 -38.59 -20.79
C PRO A 36 18.94 -37.43 -20.39
N GLU A 37 19.30 -36.61 -21.37
CA GLU A 37 19.95 -35.34 -21.16
C GLU A 37 19.05 -34.50 -20.26
N HIS A 38 19.61 -34.04 -19.15
CA HIS A 38 19.00 -33.02 -18.32
C HIS A 38 18.79 -31.78 -19.19
N VAL A 39 17.58 -31.61 -19.69
CA VAL A 39 17.08 -30.30 -20.08
C VAL A 39 17.08 -29.49 -18.79
N SER A 40 18.15 -28.72 -18.60
CA SER A 40 18.21 -27.66 -17.60
C SER A 40 17.09 -26.69 -17.94
N ALA A 41 15.92 -26.92 -17.32
CA ALA A 41 14.89 -25.92 -17.20
C ALA A 41 15.61 -24.68 -16.65
N GLN A 42 15.69 -23.63 -17.47
CA GLN A 42 16.01 -22.32 -16.97
C GLN A 42 14.92 -22.01 -15.94
N GLY A 43 15.24 -22.28 -14.67
CA GLY A 43 14.50 -21.78 -13.54
C GLY A 43 14.65 -20.28 -13.60
N GLY A 44 13.74 -19.62 -14.32
CA GLY A 44 13.44 -18.23 -14.06
C GLY A 44 13.17 -18.16 -12.57
N SER A 45 14.12 -17.57 -11.83
CA SER A 45 13.86 -17.13 -10.48
C SER A 45 12.67 -16.19 -10.60
N THR A 46 11.48 -16.70 -10.32
CA THR A 46 10.33 -15.87 -10.00
C THR A 46 10.76 -15.17 -8.73
N SER A 47 11.46 -14.03 -8.84
CA SER A 47 11.69 -13.17 -7.68
C SER A 47 10.31 -12.97 -7.09
N ALA A 48 10.10 -13.41 -5.84
CA ALA A 48 8.80 -13.33 -5.21
C ALA A 48 8.29 -11.88 -5.37
N ARG A 49 7.12 -11.73 -5.99
CA ARG A 49 6.58 -10.40 -6.31
C ARG A 49 6.39 -9.63 -5.01
N VAL A 50 7.08 -8.50 -4.87
CA VAL A 50 7.00 -7.68 -3.65
C VAL A 50 5.77 -6.80 -3.76
N ILE A 51 4.75 -7.11 -2.97
CA ILE A 51 3.48 -6.38 -2.91
C ILE A 51 3.41 -5.64 -1.57
N VAL A 52 3.21 -4.33 -1.62
CA VAL A 52 3.18 -3.45 -0.46
C VAL A 52 1.88 -2.65 -0.36
N ASP A 53 1.37 -2.52 0.86
CA ASP A 53 0.31 -1.57 1.20
C ASP A 53 0.88 -0.56 2.22
N LEU A 54 0.92 0.72 1.85
CA LEU A 54 1.59 1.77 2.61
C LEU A 54 0.65 2.58 3.53
N HIS A 55 -0.62 2.18 3.68
CA HIS A 55 -1.57 2.88 4.53
C HIS A 55 -2.62 1.93 5.12
N CYS A 56 -2.56 1.67 6.42
CA CYS A 56 -3.50 0.79 7.13
C CYS A 56 -3.63 1.15 8.62
N HIS A 57 -4.84 1.02 9.16
CA HIS A 57 -5.21 1.41 10.53
C HIS A 57 -5.63 0.23 11.41
N THR A 58 -5.34 0.33 12.70
CA THR A 58 -5.61 -0.68 13.72
C THR A 58 -6.35 -0.07 14.91
N ASN A 59 -6.67 -0.89 15.91
CA ASN A 59 -7.30 -0.41 17.14
C ASN A 59 -6.37 0.37 18.07
N ALA A 60 -5.11 0.64 17.67
CA ALA A 60 -4.27 1.59 18.37
C ALA A 60 -4.78 3.03 18.13
N SER A 61 -5.25 3.36 16.93
CA SER A 61 -5.97 4.61 16.67
C SER A 61 -7.45 4.53 17.07
N PHE A 62 -8.09 5.69 17.13
CA PHE A 62 -9.46 5.85 17.61
C PHE A 62 -10.53 5.36 16.62
N ASP A 63 -10.19 5.09 15.35
CA ASP A 63 -11.14 4.89 14.26
C ASP A 63 -11.17 3.49 13.64
N SER A 64 -10.42 2.55 14.22
CA SER A 64 -10.48 1.13 13.89
C SER A 64 -10.69 0.29 15.16
N LEU A 65 -11.31 -0.88 14.99
CA LEU A 65 -11.44 -1.90 16.05
C LEU A 65 -10.54 -3.12 15.76
N SER A 66 -9.81 -3.09 14.64
CA SER A 66 -9.04 -4.22 14.14
C SER A 66 -7.76 -4.41 14.96
N ASN A 67 -7.56 -5.61 15.51
CA ASN A 67 -6.33 -5.92 16.23
C ASN A 67 -5.11 -5.89 15.27
N PRO A 68 -3.97 -5.25 15.63
CA PRO A 68 -2.80 -5.15 14.76
C PRO A 68 -2.30 -6.50 14.22
N LEU A 69 -2.22 -7.55 15.06
CA LEU A 69 -1.77 -8.87 14.63
C LEU A 69 -2.78 -9.53 13.67
N ALA A 70 -4.07 -9.30 13.89
CA ALA A 70 -5.10 -9.80 12.99
C ALA A 70 -5.03 -9.10 11.62
N VAL A 71 -4.76 -7.80 11.60
CA VAL A 71 -4.52 -7.00 10.38
C VAL A 71 -3.34 -7.56 9.59
N VAL A 72 -2.19 -7.75 10.24
CA VAL A 72 -0.98 -8.30 9.59
C VAL A 72 -1.21 -9.71 9.05
N ARG A 73 -1.86 -10.58 9.82
CA ARG A 73 -2.21 -11.94 9.35
C ARG A 73 -3.13 -11.91 8.14
N ALA A 74 -4.15 -11.04 8.16
CA ALA A 74 -5.06 -10.89 7.02
C ALA A 74 -4.30 -10.42 5.76
N ALA A 75 -3.40 -9.45 5.90
CA ALA A 75 -2.56 -8.97 4.81
C ALA A 75 -1.67 -10.10 4.23
N ALA A 76 -0.98 -10.86 5.10
CA ALA A 76 -0.15 -11.99 4.67
C ALA A 76 -0.95 -13.05 3.90
N THR A 77 -2.14 -13.42 4.40
CA THR A 77 -3.01 -14.39 3.71
C THR A 77 -3.51 -13.91 2.34
N ARG A 78 -3.49 -12.59 2.11
CA ARG A 78 -3.89 -11.96 0.84
C ARG A 78 -2.70 -11.69 -0.10
N GLY A 79 -1.51 -12.17 0.25
CA GLY A 79 -0.30 -12.04 -0.57
C GLY A 79 0.40 -10.68 -0.43
N ILE A 80 0.01 -9.85 0.54
CA ILE A 80 0.76 -8.64 0.87
C ILE A 80 2.04 -9.06 1.58
N THR A 81 3.18 -8.64 1.03
CA THR A 81 4.52 -8.96 1.55
C THR A 81 5.07 -7.88 2.48
N HIS A 82 4.60 -6.65 2.34
CA HIS A 82 5.00 -5.52 3.18
C HIS A 82 3.74 -4.72 3.54
N LEU A 83 3.54 -4.43 4.82
CA LEU A 83 2.40 -3.65 5.29
C LEU A 83 2.89 -2.53 6.19
N ALA A 84 2.60 -1.29 5.81
CA ALA A 84 2.69 -0.18 6.74
C ALA A 84 1.45 -0.14 7.62
N ILE A 85 1.66 -0.08 8.93
CA ILE A 85 0.62 0.29 9.88
C ILE A 85 0.86 1.75 10.25
N THR A 86 -0.16 2.58 10.02
CA THR A 86 -0.08 4.04 10.04
C THR A 86 -1.19 4.62 10.90
N ASP A 87 -1.37 4.07 12.10
CA ASP A 87 -2.35 4.57 13.07
C ASP A 87 -2.19 6.08 13.31
N HIS A 88 -3.32 6.79 13.41
CA HIS A 88 -3.33 8.25 13.62
C HIS A 88 -2.50 8.68 14.84
N ASP A 89 -1.46 9.47 14.60
CA ASP A 89 -0.55 10.08 15.58
C ASP A 89 0.09 9.09 16.57
N ARG A 90 0.19 7.81 16.20
CA ARG A 90 0.68 6.70 17.03
C ARG A 90 1.55 5.72 16.25
N VAL A 91 2.46 5.06 16.96
CA VAL A 91 3.35 4.00 16.41
C VAL A 91 3.26 2.67 17.19
N ASP A 92 2.59 2.65 18.35
CA ASP A 92 2.57 1.49 19.26
C ASP A 92 1.86 0.28 18.65
N GLY A 93 0.79 0.50 17.88
CA GLY A 93 0.11 -0.54 17.11
C GLY A 93 1.04 -1.21 16.09
N ALA A 94 1.78 -0.39 15.33
CA ALA A 94 2.73 -0.83 14.32
C ALA A 94 3.93 -1.56 14.93
N GLN A 95 4.50 -1.05 16.02
CA GLN A 95 5.62 -1.69 16.74
C GLN A 95 5.23 -3.07 17.28
N ARG A 96 4.07 -3.18 17.94
CA ARG A 96 3.55 -4.47 18.42
C ARG A 96 3.34 -5.48 17.29
N ALA A 97 2.86 -5.02 16.15
CA ALA A 97 2.65 -5.84 14.96
C ALA A 97 3.98 -6.32 14.34
N ARG A 98 4.98 -5.44 14.23
CA ARG A 98 6.34 -5.78 13.79
C ARG A 98 6.96 -6.82 14.70
N ASP A 99 6.91 -6.61 16.01
CA ASP A 99 7.57 -7.46 16.99
C ASP A 99 6.95 -8.87 17.07
N ALA A 100 5.71 -9.03 16.62
CA ALA A 100 5.04 -10.32 16.50
C ALA A 100 5.62 -11.23 15.38
N ARG A 101 6.40 -10.68 14.44
CA ARG A 101 7.12 -11.42 13.39
C ARG A 101 6.24 -12.41 12.63
N VAL A 102 5.09 -11.95 12.15
CA VAL A 102 4.16 -12.79 11.37
C VAL A 102 4.87 -13.30 10.10
N PRO A 103 4.91 -14.62 9.84
CA PRO A 103 5.61 -15.16 8.68
C PRO A 103 5.04 -14.66 7.35
N GLY A 104 5.92 -14.43 6.37
CA GLY A 104 5.54 -14.05 5.01
C GLY A 104 5.22 -12.57 4.79
N ILE A 105 5.34 -11.74 5.83
CA ILE A 105 5.08 -10.30 5.73
C ILE A 105 6.04 -9.49 6.61
N THR A 106 6.53 -8.39 6.07
CA THR A 106 7.28 -7.37 6.80
C THR A 106 6.34 -6.23 7.21
N VAL A 107 6.35 -5.86 8.50
CA VAL A 107 5.61 -4.68 8.97
C VAL A 107 6.53 -3.46 8.91
N LEU A 108 6.08 -2.42 8.21
CA LEU A 108 6.72 -1.11 8.20
C LEU A 108 6.09 -0.26 9.31
N VAL A 109 6.90 0.19 10.26
CA VAL A 109 6.41 1.03 11.36
C VAL A 109 6.17 2.43 10.83
N GLY A 110 4.95 2.95 11.05
CA GLY A 110 4.59 4.28 10.60
C GLY A 110 3.47 4.89 11.43
N SER A 111 3.05 6.07 11.00
CA SER A 111 1.93 6.82 11.56
C SER A 111 1.32 7.73 10.51
N GLU A 112 -0.01 7.87 10.50
CA GLU A 112 -0.67 8.98 9.83
C GLU A 112 -0.64 10.19 10.75
N VAL A 113 0.31 11.09 10.49
CA VAL A 113 0.59 12.27 11.29
C VAL A 113 -0.34 13.40 10.89
N ARG A 114 -1.12 13.89 11.84
CA ARG A 114 -1.95 15.07 11.64
C ARG A 114 -1.08 16.33 11.66
N THR A 115 -1.14 17.15 10.62
CA THR A 115 -0.51 18.49 10.58
C THR A 115 -1.58 19.58 10.57
N ARG A 116 -1.20 20.86 10.47
CA ARG A 116 -2.17 21.97 10.37
C ARG A 116 -2.81 22.02 8.99
N GLU A 117 -2.04 21.67 7.97
CA GLU A 117 -2.38 21.79 6.57
C GLU A 117 -3.06 20.51 6.03
N GLY A 118 -2.84 19.37 6.69
CA GLY A 118 -3.39 18.08 6.28
C GLY A 118 -2.64 16.89 6.89
N ASP A 119 -3.02 15.67 6.56
CA ASP A 119 -2.37 14.48 7.12
C ASP A 119 -1.16 14.06 6.25
N LEU A 120 -0.12 13.52 6.89
CA LEU A 120 1.06 12.90 6.25
C LEU A 120 1.16 11.43 6.65
N ILE A 121 1.71 10.59 5.78
CA ILE A 121 2.18 9.27 6.18
C ILE A 121 3.67 9.36 6.51
N ALA A 122 4.01 9.05 7.75
CA ALA A 122 5.39 8.86 8.19
C ALA A 122 5.71 7.37 8.24
N LEU A 123 6.77 6.92 7.58
CA LEU A 123 7.26 5.54 7.68
C LEU A 123 8.68 5.50 8.22
N PHE A 124 9.04 4.37 8.83
CA PHE A 124 10.33 4.12 9.46
C PHE A 124 10.63 5.09 10.60
N ILE A 125 9.61 5.40 11.41
CA ILE A 125 9.73 6.18 12.64
C ILE A 125 9.55 5.27 13.85
N GLU A 126 10.20 5.59 14.97
CA GLU A 126 10.06 4.83 16.23
C GLU A 126 9.41 5.66 17.34
N GLN A 127 9.38 6.98 17.19
CA GLN A 127 8.75 7.92 18.11
C GLN A 127 7.60 8.64 17.42
N PRO A 128 6.45 8.82 18.09
CA PRO A 128 5.34 9.59 17.53
C PRO A 128 5.78 11.04 17.24
N ILE A 129 5.24 11.61 16.16
CA ILE A 129 5.38 13.04 15.85
C ILE A 129 4.31 13.81 16.64
N THR A 130 4.65 15.03 17.08
CA THR A 130 3.69 15.90 17.76
C THR A 130 2.55 16.26 16.81
N ALA A 131 1.30 16.02 17.22
CA ALA A 131 0.14 16.27 16.38
C ALA A 131 -0.09 17.77 16.17
N GLY A 132 -0.51 18.17 14.97
CA GLY A 132 -0.85 19.57 14.65
C GLY A 132 0.34 20.52 14.53
N LEU A 133 1.55 20.00 14.31
CA LEU A 133 2.69 20.79 13.84
C LEU A 133 2.40 21.35 12.43
N PRO A 134 3.04 22.46 12.03
CA PRO A 134 3.17 22.80 10.61
C PRO A 134 3.76 21.63 9.84
N VAL A 135 3.27 21.41 8.64
CA VAL A 135 3.69 20.30 7.79
C VAL A 135 5.20 20.26 7.55
N ARG A 136 5.88 21.41 7.43
CA ARG A 136 7.35 21.48 7.26
C ARG A 136 8.10 21.01 8.50
N GLU A 137 7.61 21.38 9.69
CA GLU A 137 8.17 20.92 10.95
C GLU A 137 7.91 19.43 11.17
N ALA A 138 6.73 18.94 10.80
CA ALA A 138 6.40 17.51 10.82
C ALA A 138 7.34 16.71 9.89
N ILE A 139 7.57 17.18 8.66
CA ILE A 139 8.53 16.58 7.73
C ILE A 139 9.92 16.55 8.35
N ALA A 140 10.41 17.67 8.90
CA ALA A 140 11.72 17.73 9.53
C ALA A 140 11.86 16.71 10.68
N ALA A 141 10.85 16.59 11.55
CA ALA A 141 10.83 15.62 12.65
C ALA A 141 10.77 14.16 12.16
N ILE A 142 10.10 13.88 11.04
CA ILE A 142 10.12 12.55 10.40
C ILE A 142 11.52 12.25 9.87
N ARG A 143 12.15 13.22 9.19
CA ARG A 143 13.50 13.07 8.61
C ARG A 143 14.59 12.92 9.66
N GLU A 144 14.46 13.57 10.82
CA GLU A 144 15.37 13.43 11.94
C GLU A 144 15.46 11.98 12.44
N GLN A 145 14.36 11.22 12.33
CA GLN A 145 14.31 9.79 12.63
C GLN A 145 14.79 8.90 11.45
N GLY A 146 15.19 9.49 10.33
CA GLY A 146 15.52 8.76 9.09
C GLY A 146 14.30 8.27 8.30
N GLY A 147 13.11 8.78 8.64
CA GLY A 147 11.84 8.35 8.06
C GLY A 147 11.57 8.84 6.64
N LEU A 148 10.57 8.22 6.02
CA LEU A 148 10.02 8.63 4.72
C LEU A 148 8.65 9.29 4.87
N VAL A 149 8.31 10.15 3.91
CA VAL A 149 7.12 10.99 3.93
C VAL A 149 6.24 10.69 2.72
N GLY A 150 4.98 10.37 2.95
CA GLY A 150 3.96 10.23 1.91
C GLY A 150 2.79 11.18 2.11
N VAL A 151 2.09 11.50 1.02
CA VAL A 151 0.82 12.24 1.08
C VAL A 151 -0.34 11.25 0.92
N PRO A 152 -1.16 11.02 1.97
CA PRO A 152 -2.36 10.22 1.87
C PRO A 152 -3.48 11.01 1.19
N HIS A 153 -4.28 10.32 0.38
CA HIS A 153 -5.54 10.78 -0.21
C HIS A 153 -5.65 12.31 -0.41
N PRO A 154 -4.82 12.92 -1.30
CA PRO A 154 -4.58 14.37 -1.36
C PRO A 154 -5.78 15.24 -1.75
N PHE A 155 -6.89 14.62 -2.17
CA PHE A 155 -8.13 15.30 -2.57
C PHE A 155 -9.37 14.73 -1.87
N ASP A 156 -9.22 14.14 -0.67
CA ASP A 156 -10.37 13.74 0.14
C ASP A 156 -11.01 14.97 0.80
N GLY A 157 -12.06 15.52 0.19
CA GLY A 157 -12.80 16.67 0.72
C GLY A 157 -13.58 16.42 2.01
N TRP A 158 -13.56 15.19 2.56
CA TRP A 158 -14.25 14.83 3.80
C TRP A 158 -13.28 14.60 4.97
N ARG A 159 -11.97 14.54 4.70
CA ARG A 159 -10.92 14.34 5.71
C ARG A 159 -9.86 15.44 5.61
N SER A 160 -8.96 15.46 6.59
CA SER A 160 -7.77 16.33 6.59
C SER A 160 -6.91 15.99 5.38
N SER A 161 -6.81 16.89 4.41
CA SER A 161 -6.21 16.60 3.10
C SER A 161 -5.29 17.74 2.69
N LEU A 162 -3.99 17.45 2.57
CA LEU A 162 -2.94 18.46 2.37
C LEU A 162 -3.12 19.35 1.12
N LEU A 163 -3.77 18.84 0.07
CA LEU A 163 -3.84 19.51 -1.23
C LEU A 163 -5.28 19.84 -1.65
N ALA A 164 -6.23 19.84 -0.72
CA ALA A 164 -7.62 20.18 -1.00
C ALA A 164 -7.78 21.64 -1.48
N ASP A 165 -6.96 22.56 -0.95
CA ASP A 165 -7.10 24.00 -1.17
C ASP A 165 -5.98 24.61 -2.04
N SER A 166 -4.76 24.08 -2.03
CA SER A 166 -3.70 24.40 -3.00
C SER A 166 -2.55 23.40 -2.90
N ALA A 167 -1.92 23.06 -4.03
CA ALA A 167 -0.70 22.27 -4.03
C ALA A 167 0.50 23.20 -3.78
N ASP A 168 1.07 23.17 -2.58
CA ASP A 168 2.36 23.82 -2.32
C ASP A 168 3.47 23.00 -3.01
N GLU A 169 3.90 23.44 -4.19
CA GLU A 169 4.95 22.77 -4.98
C GLU A 169 6.26 22.61 -4.20
N GLU A 170 6.59 23.57 -3.32
CA GLU A 170 7.79 23.50 -2.51
C GLU A 170 7.69 22.38 -1.47
N LEU A 171 6.49 22.15 -0.94
CA LEU A 171 6.22 21.03 -0.04
C LEU A 171 6.30 19.68 -0.75
N LEU A 172 5.77 19.62 -1.97
CA LEU A 172 5.78 18.41 -2.80
C LEU A 172 7.21 17.97 -3.17
N ALA A 173 8.18 18.88 -3.17
CA ALA A 173 9.59 18.53 -3.35
C ALA A 173 10.18 17.71 -2.16
N HIS A 174 9.50 17.68 -1.02
CA HIS A 174 9.96 17.00 0.20
C HIS A 174 9.29 15.66 0.48
N VAL A 175 8.34 15.24 -0.36
CA VAL A 175 7.61 13.96 -0.21
C VAL A 175 8.26 12.86 -1.05
N ASP A 176 8.26 11.63 -0.54
CA ASP A 176 8.80 10.45 -1.23
C ASP A 176 7.75 9.80 -2.14
N TRP A 177 6.45 9.90 -1.82
CA TRP A 177 5.36 9.40 -2.66
C TRP A 177 4.02 10.12 -2.39
N ILE A 178 3.06 9.91 -3.30
CA ILE A 178 1.66 10.31 -3.14
C ILE A 178 0.77 9.08 -3.32
N GLU A 179 -0.32 8.99 -2.55
CA GLU A 179 -1.40 8.07 -2.85
C GLU A 179 -2.14 8.50 -4.12
N GLY A 180 -1.72 7.94 -5.27
CA GLY A 180 -2.43 8.10 -6.54
C GLY A 180 -3.71 7.26 -6.61
N TRP A 181 -3.84 6.26 -5.73
CA TRP A 181 -5.06 5.49 -5.58
C TRP A 181 -5.31 5.11 -4.12
N ASN A 182 -6.35 5.67 -3.52
CA ASN A 182 -6.84 5.25 -2.22
C ASN A 182 -8.14 4.44 -2.39
N ALA A 183 -8.17 3.20 -1.89
CA ALA A 183 -9.32 2.30 -2.05
C ALA A 183 -10.58 2.76 -1.27
N ARG A 184 -10.40 3.67 -0.31
CA ARG A 184 -11.44 4.19 0.56
C ARG A 184 -12.06 5.50 0.07
N LEU A 185 -11.43 6.16 -0.91
CA LEU A 185 -11.95 7.37 -1.52
C LEU A 185 -13.26 7.08 -2.29
N VAL A 186 -14.28 7.90 -2.05
CA VAL A 186 -15.63 7.74 -2.65
C VAL A 186 -15.90 8.82 -3.69
N ALA A 187 -15.33 10.01 -3.49
CA ALA A 187 -15.53 11.14 -4.37
C ALA A 187 -15.05 10.80 -5.80
N PRO A 188 -15.93 10.93 -6.81
CA PRO A 188 -15.53 10.75 -8.20
C PRO A 188 -14.36 11.67 -8.55
N GLY A 189 -13.37 11.14 -9.25
CA GLY A 189 -12.23 11.91 -9.77
C GLY A 189 -11.13 12.22 -8.76
N GLY A 190 -11.28 11.96 -7.45
CA GLY A 190 -10.23 12.26 -6.46
C GLY A 190 -8.94 11.46 -6.69
N ASN A 191 -9.04 10.14 -6.93
CA ASN A 191 -7.88 9.31 -7.28
C ASN A 191 -7.28 9.73 -8.64
N GLN A 192 -8.12 10.12 -9.60
CA GLN A 192 -7.65 10.59 -10.90
C GLN A 192 -6.81 11.87 -10.75
N ARG A 193 -7.31 12.86 -10.00
CA ARG A 193 -6.58 14.10 -9.71
C ARG A 193 -5.27 13.84 -8.98
N ALA A 194 -5.26 12.88 -8.05
CA ALA A 194 -4.05 12.49 -7.33
C ALA A 194 -2.99 11.90 -8.27
N ALA A 195 -3.40 11.01 -9.16
CA ALA A 195 -2.51 10.42 -10.18
C ALA A 195 -2.01 11.48 -11.18
N GLU A 196 -2.87 12.39 -11.62
CA GLU A 196 -2.50 13.49 -12.52
C GLU A 196 -1.49 14.45 -11.87
N LEU A 197 -1.70 14.82 -10.62
CA LEU A 197 -0.75 15.64 -9.86
C LEU A 197 0.61 14.94 -9.72
N ALA A 198 0.60 13.65 -9.32
CA ALA A 198 1.83 12.88 -9.17
C ALA A 198 2.61 12.81 -10.50
N ALA A 199 1.92 12.61 -11.63
CA ALA A 199 2.52 12.62 -12.95
C ALA A 199 3.08 14.01 -13.33
N ALA A 200 2.32 15.08 -13.08
CA ALA A 200 2.72 16.45 -13.39
C ALA A 200 3.98 16.89 -12.61
N GLN A 201 4.11 16.46 -11.36
CA GLN A 201 5.20 16.84 -10.45
C GLN A 201 6.35 15.81 -10.44
N GLY A 202 6.25 14.71 -11.19
CA GLY A 202 7.26 13.65 -11.23
C GLY A 202 7.40 12.88 -9.91
N ILE A 203 6.35 12.82 -9.10
CA ILE A 203 6.35 12.18 -7.78
C ILE A 203 5.84 10.73 -7.92
N PRO A 204 6.48 9.75 -7.27
CA PRO A 204 5.98 8.37 -7.28
C PRO A 204 4.55 8.26 -6.76
N ALA A 205 3.64 7.74 -7.60
CA ALA A 205 2.31 7.35 -7.19
C ALA A 205 2.28 5.90 -6.68
N VAL A 206 1.51 5.66 -5.61
CA VAL A 206 1.20 4.32 -5.07
C VAL A 206 -0.30 4.13 -4.88
N ALA A 207 -0.71 2.87 -4.82
CA ALA A 207 -2.05 2.47 -4.40
C ALA A 207 -2.01 1.85 -2.98
N SER A 208 -2.99 2.21 -2.16
CA SER A 208 -3.09 1.80 -0.75
C SER A 208 -4.54 1.55 -0.32
N SER A 209 -4.71 0.69 0.68
CA SER A 209 -6.05 0.28 1.11
C SER A 209 -6.73 1.31 2.02
N ASP A 210 -5.96 2.03 2.84
CA ASP A 210 -6.48 2.86 3.94
C ASP A 210 -7.48 2.07 4.81
N ALA A 211 -7.13 0.80 5.06
CA ALA A 211 -8.01 -0.14 5.71
C ALA A 211 -8.22 0.20 7.18
N HIS A 212 -9.48 0.33 7.60
CA HIS A 212 -9.88 0.53 9.00
C HIS A 212 -10.55 -0.72 9.59
N THR A 213 -10.77 -1.73 8.75
CA THR A 213 -11.37 -3.00 9.09
C THR A 213 -10.58 -4.14 8.45
N ILE A 214 -10.63 -5.32 9.05
CA ILE A 214 -10.06 -6.54 8.45
C ILE A 214 -10.60 -6.84 7.05
N LEU A 215 -11.82 -6.38 6.72
CA LEU A 215 -12.42 -6.57 5.39
C LEU A 215 -11.76 -5.69 4.31
N GLU A 216 -11.18 -4.56 4.69
CA GLU A 216 -10.56 -3.61 3.74
C GLU A 216 -9.07 -3.91 3.49
N VAL A 217 -8.40 -4.65 4.38
CA VAL A 217 -6.95 -4.93 4.29
C VAL A 217 -6.57 -5.51 2.92
N GLY A 218 -5.58 -4.93 2.24
CA GLY A 218 -5.17 -5.37 0.90
C GLY A 218 -6.20 -5.07 -0.20
N GLY A 219 -7.20 -4.22 0.08
CA GLY A 219 -8.17 -3.75 -0.90
C GLY A 219 -7.56 -2.91 -2.02
N ALA A 220 -6.35 -2.38 -1.83
CA ALA A 220 -5.45 -1.93 -2.87
C ALA A 220 -4.00 -2.05 -2.36
N ALA A 221 -3.06 -2.15 -3.29
CA ALA A 221 -1.64 -2.31 -2.98
C ALA A 221 -0.79 -1.93 -4.19
N THR A 222 0.52 -1.86 -4.03
CA THR A 222 1.47 -1.60 -5.11
C THR A 222 2.46 -2.76 -5.20
N ALA A 223 2.63 -3.31 -6.40
CA ALA A 223 3.73 -4.25 -6.67
C ALA A 223 4.96 -3.48 -7.15
N MET A 224 6.13 -3.81 -6.60
CA MET A 224 7.41 -3.21 -6.96
C MET A 224 8.55 -4.22 -6.79
N SER A 225 9.77 -3.83 -7.16
CA SER A 225 10.96 -4.68 -7.04
C SER A 225 11.93 -4.12 -5.99
N GLY A 226 12.71 -5.00 -5.36
CA GLY A 226 13.70 -4.65 -4.35
C GLY A 226 13.26 -4.95 -2.92
N ASP A 227 14.15 -4.69 -1.95
CA ASP A 227 13.84 -4.81 -0.53
C ASP A 227 13.19 -3.52 -0.02
N LEU A 228 11.96 -3.61 0.49
CA LEU A 228 11.21 -2.46 0.99
C LEU A 228 11.31 -2.34 2.51
N SER A 229 12.07 -3.21 3.16
CA SER A 229 12.18 -3.29 4.63
C SER A 229 13.00 -2.15 5.24
N THR A 230 13.61 -1.30 4.42
CA THR A 230 14.43 -0.17 4.86
C THR A 230 14.04 1.14 4.17
N PRO A 231 14.30 2.31 4.76
CA PRO A 231 14.05 3.61 4.11
C PRO A 231 14.73 3.73 2.75
N ALA A 232 16.00 3.35 2.65
CA ALA A 232 16.76 3.43 1.40
C ALA A 232 16.21 2.47 0.33
N GLY A 233 15.83 1.26 0.75
CA GLY A 233 15.22 0.25 -0.11
C GLY A 233 13.88 0.70 -0.70
N LEU A 234 12.97 1.17 0.16
CA LEU A 234 11.68 1.70 -0.29
C LEU A 234 11.86 2.93 -1.19
N ARG A 235 12.73 3.88 -0.84
CA ARG A 235 13.01 5.05 -1.69
C ARG A 235 13.55 4.66 -3.07
N THR A 236 14.39 3.63 -3.14
CA THR A 236 14.92 3.12 -4.41
C THR A 236 13.81 2.48 -5.24
N ALA A 237 12.99 1.62 -4.63
CA ALA A 237 11.87 0.96 -5.29
C ALA A 237 10.81 1.96 -5.79
N LEU A 238 10.55 3.04 -5.02
CA LEU A 238 9.65 4.12 -5.42
C LEU A 238 10.12 4.85 -6.69
N ARG A 239 11.40 4.81 -7.04
CA ARG A 239 11.93 5.40 -8.28
C ARG A 239 11.94 4.43 -9.46
N GLY A 240 11.80 3.13 -9.21
CA GLY A 240 11.77 2.08 -10.24
C GLY A 240 10.36 1.76 -10.74
N ASP A 241 10.21 0.65 -11.46
CA ASP A 241 8.91 0.20 -11.97
C ASP A 241 7.95 -0.19 -10.83
N ARG A 242 6.69 0.23 -10.97
CA ARG A 242 5.62 0.01 -10.00
C ARG A 242 4.32 -0.30 -10.72
N GLU A 243 3.58 -1.28 -10.21
CA GLU A 243 2.24 -1.62 -10.69
C GLU A 243 1.23 -1.40 -9.56
N MET A 244 0.31 -0.46 -9.76
CA MET A 244 -0.78 -0.20 -8.82
C MET A 244 -1.89 -1.24 -8.99
N ILE A 245 -2.14 -2.02 -7.93
CA ILE A 245 -3.24 -2.98 -7.84
C ILE A 245 -4.45 -2.23 -7.26
N MET A 246 -5.29 -1.71 -8.15
CA MET A 246 -6.37 -0.78 -7.84
C MET A 246 -7.69 -1.49 -7.53
N GLY A 247 -7.83 -2.05 -6.33
CA GLY A 247 -9.12 -2.51 -5.84
C GLY A 247 -9.93 -1.41 -5.14
N ARG A 248 -11.07 -1.79 -4.54
CA ARG A 248 -11.97 -0.88 -3.82
C ARG A 248 -12.32 -1.45 -2.45
N GLY A 249 -12.37 -0.58 -1.44
CA GLY A 249 -12.85 -0.94 -0.11
C GLY A 249 -14.33 -1.31 -0.13
N SER A 250 -14.74 -2.25 0.72
CA SER A 250 -16.15 -2.63 0.87
C SER A 250 -16.97 -1.46 1.41
N LEU A 251 -18.06 -1.10 0.73
CA LEU A 251 -18.99 -0.07 1.22
C LEU A 251 -19.58 -0.43 2.59
N VAL A 252 -19.78 -1.73 2.84
CA VAL A 252 -20.28 -2.23 4.14
C VAL A 252 -19.27 -1.97 5.25
N ALA A 253 -17.98 -2.19 4.98
CA ALA A 253 -16.92 -1.97 5.96
C ALA A 253 -16.84 -0.51 6.43
N ARG A 254 -17.18 0.45 5.57
CA ARG A 254 -17.14 1.88 5.90
C ARG A 254 -18.16 2.29 6.97
N PHE A 255 -19.28 1.55 7.11
CA PHE A 255 -20.24 1.78 8.19
C PHE A 255 -19.73 1.34 9.57
N ILE A 256 -18.65 0.56 9.63
CA ILE A 256 -18.04 0.10 10.90
C ILE A 256 -17.23 1.22 11.55
N THR A 257 -16.60 2.12 10.78
CA THR A 257 -15.73 3.17 11.32
C THR A 257 -16.44 4.17 12.25
N PRO A 258 -17.65 4.68 11.95
CA PRO A 258 -18.40 5.49 12.91
C PRO A 258 -18.64 4.76 14.24
N VAL A 259 -18.97 3.47 14.19
CA VAL A 259 -19.13 2.63 15.40
C VAL A 259 -17.81 2.49 16.15
N ALA A 260 -16.70 2.26 15.44
CA ALA A 260 -15.36 2.17 16.01
C ALA A 260 -15.01 3.44 16.81
N LYS A 261 -15.26 4.63 16.24
CA LYS A 261 -15.03 5.93 16.89
C LYS A 261 -15.82 6.06 18.20
N VAL A 262 -17.08 5.64 18.22
CA VAL A 262 -17.92 5.67 19.43
C VAL A 262 -17.38 4.72 20.50
N VAL A 263 -17.10 3.47 20.12
CA VAL A 263 -16.56 2.44 21.04
C VAL A 263 -15.21 2.88 21.63
N ASN A 264 -14.30 3.37 20.80
CA ASN A 264 -12.98 3.82 21.24
C ASN A 264 -13.06 5.10 22.08
N ALA A 265 -13.97 6.03 21.77
CA ALA A 265 -14.21 7.19 22.62
C ALA A 265 -14.67 6.81 24.03
N ALA A 266 -15.48 5.75 24.17
CA ALA A 266 -15.88 5.19 25.47
C ALA A 266 -14.73 4.48 26.20
N ARG A 267 -13.73 3.97 25.46
CA ARG A 267 -12.47 3.40 25.98
C ARG A 267 -11.38 4.44 26.24
N ASN A 268 -11.72 5.73 26.14
CA ASN A 268 -10.77 6.85 26.21
C ASN A 268 -9.64 6.80 25.15
N ASN A 269 -9.84 6.05 24.06
CA ASN A 269 -8.99 6.07 22.89
C ASN A 269 -9.55 7.08 21.88
N ARG A 270 -9.06 8.32 21.94
CA ARG A 270 -9.49 9.43 21.09
C ARG A 270 -8.30 9.96 20.28
N ARG A 271 -8.57 10.83 19.29
CA ARG A 271 -7.53 11.59 18.58
C ARG A 271 -6.59 12.27 19.57
N ILE A 272 -5.31 12.30 19.23
CA ILE A 272 -4.31 13.05 19.98
C ILE A 272 -4.58 14.55 19.77
N PRO A 273 -4.62 15.37 20.84
CA PRO A 273 -4.80 16.81 20.71
C PRO A 273 -3.64 17.46 19.96
N ALA A 274 -3.93 18.55 19.24
CA ALA A 274 -2.87 19.36 18.63
C ALA A 274 -1.94 19.92 19.71
N GLY A 275 -0.63 19.88 19.46
CA GLY A 275 0.41 20.27 20.42
C GLY A 275 0.81 19.15 21.39
N SER A 276 0.21 17.96 21.31
CA SER A 276 0.56 16.82 22.17
C SER A 276 1.18 15.68 21.37
N ARG A 277 1.97 14.85 22.06
CA ARG A 277 2.50 13.58 21.54
C ARG A 277 1.86 12.40 22.26
N PHE A 278 1.65 11.30 21.54
CA PHE A 278 1.23 10.06 22.19
C PHE A 278 2.27 9.60 23.22
N GLY A 279 1.81 9.22 24.42
CA GLY A 279 2.67 8.77 25.52
C GLY A 279 3.16 9.88 26.45
N GLU A 280 2.97 11.16 26.12
CA GLU A 280 3.27 12.26 27.04
C GLU A 280 2.17 12.43 28.11
N PRO A 281 2.53 12.79 29.35
CA PRO A 281 1.56 13.18 30.36
C PRO A 281 0.74 14.38 29.86
N ARG A 282 -0.58 14.34 30.09
CA ARG A 282 -1.48 15.47 29.80
C ARG A 282 -1.45 16.50 30.92
#